data_AF-A0A925G6R0-F1
#
_entry.id   AF-A0A925G6R0-F1
#
_cell.length_a   1.000
_cell.length_b   1.000
_cell.length_c   1.000
_cell.angle_alpha   90.00
_cell.angle_beta   90.00
_cell.angle_gamma   90.00
#
_symmetry.space_group_name_H-M   'P 1'
#
loop_
_entity.id
_entity.type
_entity.pdbx_description
1 polymer ?
#
loop_
_entity_poly.entity_id
_entity_poly.type
_entity_poly.pdbx_seq_one_letter_code
_entity_poly.pdbx_strand_id
1 'polypeptide(L)'
;MSERQIAPDEKPAPDLDSSQAQLAYQIIESLLEHTRVVSDLVALMAQVLDEDTTKALTNTPQWQAYLDSRRAMERTRADVEKFTEIMTQLSADKMP
;
A
#
# COMPACT_ATOMS: atom_id res chain seq x y z
N MET A 1 -46.83 -0.71 -23.88
CA MET A 1 -45.38 -0.58 -24.12
C MET A 1 -44.77 -0.08 -22.83
N SER A 2 -43.94 -0.89 -22.17
CA SER A 2 -43.14 -0.46 -21.02
C SER A 2 -41.71 -0.89 -21.31
N GLU A 3 -40.93 0.04 -21.84
CA GLU A 3 -39.48 -0.09 -21.97
C GLU A 3 -38.90 -0.15 -20.55
N ARG A 4 -38.26 -1.27 -20.20
CA ARG A 4 -37.45 -1.35 -18.99
C ARG A 4 -36.22 -0.48 -19.21
N GLN A 5 -36.13 0.59 -18.43
CA GLN A 5 -34.95 1.42 -18.25
C GLN A 5 -33.75 0.52 -17.87
N ILE A 6 -32.74 0.46 -18.72
CA ILE A 6 -31.45 -0.17 -18.39
C ILE A 6 -30.64 0.90 -17.63
N ALA A 7 -30.22 0.57 -16.41
CA ALA A 7 -29.45 1.47 -15.55
C ALA A 7 -28.08 1.80 -16.19
N PRO A 8 -27.58 3.04 -16.04
CA PRO A 8 -26.32 3.44 -16.66
C PRO A 8 -25.12 3.08 -15.78
N ASP A 9 -24.09 2.55 -16.43
CA ASP A 9 -22.67 2.67 -16.05
C ASP A 9 -22.12 1.72 -14.96
N GLU A 10 -22.29 0.40 -15.12
CA GLU A 10 -21.22 -0.52 -14.71
C GLU A 10 -20.14 -0.50 -15.80
N LYS A 11 -19.18 0.42 -15.69
CA LYS A 11 -17.94 0.29 -16.47
C LYS A 11 -17.33 -1.06 -16.09
N PRO A 12 -17.05 -1.96 -17.05
CA PRO A 12 -16.35 -3.19 -16.74
C PRO A 12 -15.04 -2.80 -16.05
N ALA A 13 -14.79 -3.39 -14.88
CA ALA A 13 -13.51 -3.24 -14.20
C ALA A 13 -12.42 -3.51 -15.24
N PRO A 14 -11.42 -2.61 -15.38
CA PRO A 14 -10.37 -2.82 -16.37
C PRO A 14 -9.79 -4.22 -16.15
N ASP A 15 -9.65 -5.00 -17.23
CA ASP A 15 -8.95 -6.28 -17.22
C ASP A 15 -7.49 -5.99 -16.84
N LEU A 16 -7.23 -5.91 -15.54
CA LEU A 16 -5.89 -5.75 -14.98
C LEU A 16 -5.16 -7.05 -15.31
N ASP A 17 -4.09 -6.99 -16.08
CA ASP A 17 -3.31 -8.20 -16.39
C ASP A 17 -2.40 -8.58 -15.21
N SER A 18 -1.87 -9.81 -15.20
CA SER A 18 -0.95 -10.27 -14.15
C SER A 18 0.34 -9.45 -14.08
N SER A 19 0.77 -8.82 -15.17
CA SER A 19 1.96 -7.97 -15.23
C SER A 19 1.73 -6.65 -14.49
N GLN A 20 0.51 -6.11 -14.50
CA GLN A 20 0.13 -4.93 -13.72
C GLN A 20 0.07 -5.23 -12.23
N ALA A 21 -0.44 -6.41 -11.84
CA ALA A 21 -0.37 -6.86 -10.44
C ALA A 21 1.08 -7.01 -9.96
N GLN A 22 1.95 -7.59 -10.80
CA GLN A 22 3.37 -7.75 -10.48
C GLN A 22 4.11 -6.41 -10.38
N LEU A 23 3.78 -5.44 -11.25
CA LEU A 23 4.32 -4.08 -11.18
C LEU A 23 3.88 -3.38 -9.88
N ALA A 24 2.60 -3.48 -9.52
CA ALA A 24 2.09 -2.89 -8.28
C ALA A 24 2.82 -3.45 -7.05
N TYR A 25 3.04 -4.77 -7.01
CA TYR A 25 3.82 -5.42 -5.96
C TYR A 25 5.25 -4.86 -5.87
N GLN A 26 5.96 -4.77 -6.99
CA GLN A 26 7.33 -4.24 -7.03
C GLN A 26 7.42 -2.78 -6.56
N ILE A 27 6.47 -1.93 -6.96
CA ILE A 27 6.42 -0.53 -6.52
C ILE A 27 6.25 -0.47 -5.00
N ILE A 28 5.32 -1.25 -4.44
CA ILE A 28 5.05 -1.23 -3.00
C ILE A 28 6.21 -1.83 -2.20
N GLU A 29 6.81 -2.90 -2.68
CA GLU A 29 8.03 -3.49 -2.09
C GLU A 29 9.14 -2.42 -1.99
N SER A 30 9.38 -1.69 -3.08
CA SER A 30 10.39 -0.63 -3.10
C SER A 30 10.08 0.52 -2.13
N LEU A 31 8.81 0.92 -2.00
CA LEU A 31 8.39 1.98 -1.08
C LEU A 31 8.51 1.55 0.38
N LEU A 32 8.20 0.29 0.68
CA LEU A 32 8.38 -0.26 2.02
C LEU A 32 9.85 -0.39 2.39
N GLU A 33 10.69 -0.84 1.46
CA GLU A 33 12.13 -0.94 1.70
C GLU A 33 12.73 0.45 1.96
N HIS A 34 12.34 1.45 1.17
CA HIS A 34 12.72 2.85 1.44
C HIS A 34 12.26 3.31 2.82
N THR A 35 11.05 2.95 3.25
CA THR A 35 10.52 3.29 4.59
C THR A 35 11.32 2.63 5.71
N ARG A 36 11.81 1.39 5.52
CA ARG A 36 12.70 0.71 6.47
C ARG A 36 14.03 1.46 6.62
N VAL A 37 14.67 1.81 5.50
CA VAL A 37 15.94 2.58 5.52
C VAL A 37 15.77 3.92 6.24
N VAL A 38 14.65 4.62 6.01
CA VAL A 38 14.34 5.86 6.74
C VAL A 38 14.14 5.60 8.23
N SER A 39 13.49 4.49 8.61
CA SER A 39 13.32 4.09 10.01
C SER A 39 14.67 3.85 10.71
N ASP A 40 15.59 3.18 10.03
CA ASP A 40 16.94 2.92 10.55
C ASP A 40 17.73 4.22 10.72
N LEU A 41 17.62 5.14 9.76
CA LEU A 41 18.22 6.47 9.87
C LEU A 41 17.64 7.26 11.05
N VAL A 42 16.33 7.20 11.27
CA VAL A 42 15.67 7.81 12.43
C VAL A 42 16.19 7.21 13.74
N ALA A 43 16.35 5.89 13.81
CA ALA A 43 16.91 5.21 14.97
C ALA A 43 18.37 5.62 15.23
N LEU A 44 19.17 5.80 14.17
CA LEU A 44 20.53 6.32 14.28
C LEU A 44 20.55 7.77 14.77
N MET A 45 19.67 8.63 14.24
CA MET A 45 19.55 10.02 14.70
C MET A 45 19.16 10.08 16.19
N ALA A 46 18.25 9.21 16.66
CA ALA A 46 17.85 9.14 18.05
C ALA A 46 18.99 8.77 19.01
N GLN A 47 20.04 8.08 18.54
CA GLN A 47 21.24 7.78 19.35
C GLN A 47 22.13 9.02 19.55
N VAL A 48 22.01 10.02 18.66
CA VAL A 48 22.81 11.24 18.70
C VAL A 48 22.07 12.37 19.43
N LEU A 49 20.75 12.32 19.44
CA LEU A 49 19.90 13.26 20.20
C LEU A 49 19.90 12.90 21.69
N ASP A 50 19.80 13.92 22.54
CA ASP A 50 19.54 13.70 23.96
C ASP A 50 18.10 13.20 24.18
N GLU A 51 17.86 12.65 25.37
CA GLU A 51 16.59 12.02 25.71
C GLU A 51 15.40 13.01 25.68
N ASP A 52 15.62 14.25 26.12
CA ASP A 52 14.57 15.28 26.17
C ASP A 52 14.19 15.74 24.76
N THR A 53 15.19 15.96 23.90
CA THR A 53 14.98 16.27 22.48
C THR A 53 14.26 15.13 21.76
N THR A 54 14.63 13.88 22.04
CA THR A 54 13.97 12.70 21.47
C THR A 54 12.51 12.62 21.90
N LYS A 55 12.21 12.81 23.20
CA LYS A 55 10.83 12.84 23.72
C LYS A 55 10.02 13.95 23.06
N ALA A 56 10.57 15.16 22.99
CA ALA A 56 9.93 16.29 22.35
C ALA A 56 9.58 15.99 20.88
N LEU A 57 10.52 15.41 20.13
CA LEU A 57 10.31 15.00 18.73
C LEU A 57 9.19 13.96 18.60
N THR A 58 9.16 12.93 19.45
CA THR A 58 8.13 11.87 19.39
C THR A 58 6.72 12.35 19.76
N ASN A 59 6.59 13.51 20.42
CA ASN A 59 5.31 14.13 20.76
C ASN A 59 4.80 15.08 19.65
N THR A 60 5.54 15.25 18.56
CA THR A 60 5.13 16.13 17.47
C THR A 60 4.08 15.48 16.56
N PRO A 61 3.17 16.27 15.96
CA PRO A 61 2.25 15.76 14.93
C PRO A 61 2.96 15.11 13.75
N GLN A 62 4.16 15.55 13.41
CA GLN A 62 4.98 15.02 12.32
C GLN A 62 5.42 13.58 12.59
N TRP A 63 5.79 13.28 13.84
CA TRP A 63 6.12 11.92 14.26
C TRP A 63 4.92 10.98 14.11
N GLN A 64 3.74 11.43 14.56
CA GLN A 64 2.50 10.67 14.42
C GLN A 64 2.16 10.43 12.94
N ALA A 65 2.28 11.46 12.10
CA ALA A 65 2.05 11.34 10.66
C ALA A 65 3.01 10.34 9.98
N TYR A 66 4.28 10.32 10.39
CA TYR A 66 5.26 9.33 9.93
C TYR A 66 4.86 7.90 10.31
N LEU A 67 4.47 7.67 11.57
CA LEU A 67 4.03 6.35 12.03
C LEU A 67 2.77 5.87 11.29
N ASP A 68 1.82 6.77 11.05
CA ASP A 68 0.59 6.44 10.35
C ASP A 68 0.82 6.18 8.87
N SER A 69 1.72 6.93 8.22
CA SER A 69 2.18 6.68 6.86
C SER A 69 2.82 5.30 6.73
N ARG A 70 3.70 4.93 7.65
CA ARG A 70 4.32 3.59 7.69
C ARG A 70 3.27 2.48 7.81
N ARG A 71 2.32 2.59 8.74
CA ARG A 71 1.22 1.62 8.90
C ARG A 71 0.32 1.55 7.67
N ALA A 72 0.07 2.68 6.99
CA ALA A 72 -0.69 2.70 5.75
C ALA A 72 0.03 1.91 4.65
N MET A 73 1.34 2.08 4.49
CA MET A 73 2.14 1.33 3.51
C MET A 73 2.19 -0.16 3.80
N GLU A 74 2.34 -0.57 5.06
CA GLU A 74 2.28 -1.99 5.45
C GLU A 74 0.92 -2.62 5.08
N ARG A 75 -0.18 -1.89 5.29
CA ARG A 75 -1.52 -2.34 4.86
C ARG A 75 -1.66 -2.41 3.35
N THR A 76 -1.18 -1.39 2.62
CA THR A 76 -1.22 -1.37 1.15
C THR A 76 -0.49 -2.56 0.54
N ARG A 77 0.61 -3.03 1.14
CA ARG A 77 1.28 -4.27 0.72
C ARG A 77 0.37 -5.48 0.87
N ALA A 78 -0.23 -5.66 2.04
CA ALA A 78 -1.14 -6.79 2.28
C ALA A 78 -2.35 -6.77 1.33
N ASP A 79 -2.89 -5.59 1.03
CA ASP A 79 -3.99 -5.43 0.08
C ASP A 79 -3.56 -5.82 -1.35
N VAL A 80 -2.35 -5.45 -1.77
CA VAL A 80 -1.83 -5.82 -3.09
C VAL A 80 -1.42 -7.29 -3.19
N GLU A 81 -0.90 -7.89 -2.13
CA GLU A 81 -0.67 -9.34 -2.05
C GLU A 81 -1.98 -10.10 -2.27
N LYS A 82 -3.04 -9.73 -1.53
CA LYS A 82 -4.37 -10.32 -1.68
C LYS A 82 -4.95 -10.09 -3.08
N PHE A 83 -4.80 -8.88 -3.62
CA PHE A 83 -5.24 -8.57 -4.98
C PHE A 83 -4.54 -9.47 -6.02
N THR A 84 -3.22 -9.63 -5.90
CA THR A 84 -2.41 -10.48 -6.80
C THR A 84 -2.83 -11.95 -6.73
N GLU A 85 -3.13 -12.46 -5.54
CA GLU A 85 -3.66 -13.82 -5.34
C GLU A 85 -4.99 -14.02 -6.06
N ILE A 86 -5.93 -13.08 -5.88
CA ILE A 86 -7.25 -13.12 -6.53
C ILE A 86 -7.10 -13.09 -8.06
N MET A 87 -6.23 -12.23 -8.58
CA MET A 87 -5.97 -12.13 -10.02
C MET A 87 -5.35 -13.41 -10.60
N THR A 88 -4.46 -14.05 -9.84
CA THR A 88 -3.87 -15.34 -10.25
C THR A 88 -4.92 -16.44 -10.31
N GLN A 89 -5.82 -16.50 -9.32
CA GLN A 89 -6.93 -17.47 -9.29
C GLN A 89 -7.90 -17.25 -10.46
N LEU A 90 -8.32 -16.01 -10.72
CA LEU A 90 -9.21 -15.67 -11.83
C LEU A 90 -8.59 -15.98 -13.20
N SER A 91 -7.27 -15.78 -13.35
CA SER A 91 -6.55 -16.11 -14.59
C SER A 91 -6.47 -17.62 -14.81
N ALA A 92 -6.30 -18.41 -13.75
CA ALA A 92 -6.28 -19.87 -13.80
C ALA A 92 -7.66 -20.48 -14.08
N ASP A 93 -8.73 -19.90 -13.53
CA ASP A 93 -10.11 -20.38 -13.68
C ASP A 93 -10.71 -20.09 -15.07
N LYS A 94 -10.20 -19.06 -15.78
CA LYS A 94 -10.59 -18.74 -17.16
C LYS A 94 -9.96 -19.65 -18.24
N MET A 95 -9.17 -20.65 -17.87
CA MET A 95 -8.45 -21.52 -18.80
C MET A 95 -9.00 -22.97 -18.71
N PRO A 96 -9.90 -23.42 -19.62
CA PRO A 96 -10.32 -24.82 -19.71
C PRO A 96 -9.27 -25.73 -20.34
#